data_AF-A0AA39WJF3-F1
#
_entry.id   AF-A0AA39WJF3-F1
#
_cell.length_a   1.000
_cell.length_b   1.000
_cell.length_c   1.000
_cell.angle_alpha   90.00
_cell.angle_beta   90.00
_cell.angle_gamma   90.00
#
_symmetry.space_group_name_H-M   'P 1'
#
loop_
_entity.id
_entity.type
_entity.pdbx_description
1 polymer ?
#
loop_
_entity_poly.entity_id
_entity_poly.type
_entity_poly.pdbx_seq_one_letter_code
_entity_poly.pdbx_strand_id
1 'polypeptide(L)'
;MQSTESGAAGAGARMLAEIDETDLEEILASLRTGFTRATATTTTEQTDNADNATGSTIALSAGRLREYPIPRLDSIVQRHFRATQSAPLAVTGRYHELLYVLIASLIAAPHNKAVSIIDFEGSFELLRLLATPPAIQDGAPTSTNRFRRADLDHVHVLRPAPGDAAHIAGCIASMEEYMLYAPHCSRDREWWGAVVIGGGLNPAGDNGAGHVCVVTDRKGWLRVQRAEVPQFLDATVESALVDRDSRQWEVEDAGWVGTSPWGSVVLGGAQRGR
;
A
#
# COMPACT_ATOMS: atom_id res chain seq x y z
N MET A 1 -7.40 -58.70 38.14
CA MET A 1 -6.84 -57.79 37.11
C MET A 1 -8.03 -57.10 36.46
N GLN A 2 -8.43 -55.91 36.94
CA GLN A 2 -8.18 -54.58 36.31
C GLN A 2 -8.76 -54.51 34.87
N SER A 3 -9.64 -53.59 34.48
CA SER A 3 -9.73 -52.15 34.82
C SER A 3 -11.12 -51.55 34.57
N THR A 4 -11.36 -50.40 35.22
CA THR A 4 -12.38 -49.37 34.96
C THR A 4 -12.03 -48.49 33.76
N GLU A 5 -13.03 -47.90 33.07
CA GLU A 5 -13.07 -46.53 32.48
C GLU A 5 -14.41 -46.37 31.71
N SER A 6 -15.35 -45.50 32.11
CA SER A 6 -15.41 -44.03 32.05
C SER A 6 -15.96 -43.49 30.72
N GLY A 7 -16.95 -42.60 30.82
CA GLY A 7 -17.77 -42.10 29.72
C GLY A 7 -17.20 -40.88 29.01
N ALA A 8 -17.75 -40.62 27.81
CA ALA A 8 -17.95 -39.30 27.19
C ALA A 8 -18.25 -39.48 25.70
N ALA A 9 -19.52 -39.40 25.29
CA ALA A 9 -19.87 -39.09 23.89
C ALA A 9 -21.23 -38.36 23.76
N GLY A 10 -21.71 -37.75 24.84
CA GLY A 10 -22.89 -36.87 24.84
C GLY A 10 -22.59 -35.39 24.56
N ALA A 11 -21.33 -35.06 24.25
CA ALA A 11 -20.84 -33.68 24.16
C ALA A 11 -20.81 -33.09 22.73
N GLY A 12 -21.19 -33.86 21.70
CA GLY A 12 -21.08 -33.44 20.30
C GLY A 12 -22.31 -32.69 19.73
N ALA A 13 -23.49 -32.83 20.35
CA ALA A 13 -24.74 -32.32 19.77
C ALA A 13 -25.19 -30.95 20.32
N ARG A 14 -24.44 -30.34 21.24
CA ARG A 14 -24.73 -29.02 21.83
C ARG A 14 -23.80 -27.90 21.33
N MET A 15 -22.83 -28.18 20.47
CA MET A 15 -21.90 -27.18 19.90
C MET A 15 -22.31 -26.65 18.52
N LEU A 16 -23.60 -26.70 18.16
CA LEU A 16 -24.11 -26.08 16.92
C LEU A 16 -25.37 -25.22 17.15
N ALA A 17 -25.67 -24.87 18.41
CA ALA A 17 -26.87 -24.10 18.76
C ALA A 17 -26.57 -22.64 19.16
N GLU A 18 -25.35 -22.15 18.94
CA GLU A 18 -24.95 -20.80 19.35
C GLU A 18 -24.07 -20.18 18.24
N ILE A 19 -24.66 -20.03 17.06
CA ILE A 19 -24.25 -18.97 16.15
C ILE A 19 -25.25 -17.86 16.44
N ASP A 20 -24.92 -17.00 17.39
CA ASP A 20 -25.67 -15.75 17.60
C ASP A 20 -25.61 -14.97 16.29
N GLU A 21 -26.79 -14.71 15.72
CA GLU A 21 -26.98 -13.75 14.65
C GLU A 21 -26.65 -12.37 15.22
N THR A 22 -25.37 -11.99 15.16
CA THR A 22 -24.94 -10.66 15.60
C THR A 22 -25.65 -9.61 14.76
N ASP A 23 -26.47 -8.80 15.43
CA ASP A 23 -27.31 -7.80 14.80
C ASP A 23 -26.41 -6.77 14.11
N LEU A 24 -26.78 -6.38 12.89
CA LEU A 24 -26.02 -5.44 12.06
C LEU A 24 -25.79 -4.11 12.82
N GLU A 25 -26.73 -3.72 13.67
CA GLU A 25 -26.63 -2.54 14.51
C GLU A 25 -25.55 -2.65 15.60
N GLU A 26 -25.24 -3.84 16.10
CA GLU A 26 -24.16 -4.05 17.07
C GLU A 26 -22.79 -3.90 16.39
N ILE A 27 -22.67 -4.42 15.17
CA ILE A 27 -21.47 -4.24 14.33
C ILE A 27 -21.28 -2.76 13.97
N LEU A 28 -22.36 -2.07 13.57
CA LEU A 28 -22.34 -0.64 13.27
C LEU A 28 -22.06 0.23 14.51
N ALA A 29 -22.58 -0.15 15.68
CA ALA A 29 -22.29 0.53 16.93
C ALA A 29 -20.83 0.35 17.33
N SER A 30 -20.27 -0.86 17.19
CA SER A 30 -18.86 -1.14 17.44
C SER A 30 -17.93 -0.33 16.50
N LEU A 31 -18.28 -0.26 15.21
CA LEU A 31 -17.56 0.56 14.21
C LEU A 31 -17.63 2.06 14.52
N ARG A 32 -18.81 2.58 14.89
CA ARG A 32 -18.97 4.00 15.29
C ARG A 32 -18.14 4.30 16.53
N THR A 33 -18.15 3.42 17.52
CA THR A 33 -17.39 3.59 18.77
C THR A 33 -15.88 3.57 18.53
N GLY A 34 -15.42 2.70 17.63
CA GLY A 34 -14.03 2.67 17.16
C GLY A 34 -13.60 3.95 16.44
N PHE A 35 -14.49 4.51 15.61
CA PHE A 35 -14.23 5.77 14.89
C PHE A 35 -14.11 6.95 15.86
N THR A 36 -15.00 7.06 16.86
CA THR A 36 -14.95 8.15 17.86
C THR A 36 -13.67 8.11 18.69
N ARG A 37 -13.17 6.91 19.02
CA ARG A 37 -11.90 6.70 19.75
C ARG A 37 -10.68 7.07 18.91
N ALA A 38 -10.71 6.78 17.61
CA ALA A 38 -9.65 7.18 16.67
C ALA A 38 -9.60 8.70 16.44
N THR A 39 -10.74 9.40 16.49
CA THR A 39 -10.77 10.87 16.37
C THR A 39 -10.39 11.61 17.65
N ALA A 40 -10.53 10.97 18.82
CA ALA A 40 -10.17 11.59 20.10
C ALA A 40 -8.67 11.56 20.40
N THR A 41 -7.87 10.78 19.67
CA THR A 41 -6.42 10.61 19.92
C THR A 41 -5.54 11.67 19.26
N THR A 42 -6.11 12.63 18.53
CA THR A 42 -5.36 13.78 17.96
C THR A 42 -5.36 15.04 18.82
N THR A 43 -5.95 15.01 20.02
CA THR A 43 -5.90 16.18 20.90
C THR A 43 -5.76 15.76 22.37
N THR A 44 -4.70 16.25 23.01
CA THR A 44 -4.45 16.41 24.46
C THR A 44 -3.42 15.45 25.09
N GLU A 45 -2.44 16.09 25.72
CA GLU A 45 -1.36 15.56 26.55
C GLU A 45 -1.89 14.95 27.86
N GLN A 46 -1.26 13.83 28.27
CA GLN A 46 -0.92 13.42 29.65
C GLN A 46 -1.98 13.47 30.78
N THR A 47 -2.38 12.29 31.31
CA THR A 47 -2.23 11.87 32.73
C THR A 47 -2.86 10.49 33.02
N ASP A 48 -2.03 9.61 33.60
CA ASP A 48 -2.21 8.52 34.59
C ASP A 48 -3.43 7.56 34.68
N ASN A 49 -3.02 6.31 34.96
CA ASN A 49 -3.63 5.26 35.79
C ASN A 49 -4.39 4.09 35.15
N ALA A 50 -3.98 2.91 35.64
CA ALA A 50 -4.36 1.56 35.25
C ALA A 50 -5.76 1.17 35.72
N ASP A 51 -6.45 0.30 34.97
CA ASP A 51 -7.01 -0.94 35.53
C ASP A 51 -7.52 -1.91 34.43
N ASN A 52 -6.96 -3.12 34.50
CA ASN A 52 -7.52 -4.45 34.23
C ASN A 52 -8.85 -4.60 33.44
N ALA A 53 -8.76 -5.15 32.22
CA ALA A 53 -9.82 -5.98 31.64
C ALA A 53 -9.26 -6.96 30.60
N THR A 54 -9.13 -8.21 31.03
CA THR A 54 -8.89 -9.40 30.22
C THR A 54 -10.01 -9.56 29.19
N GLY A 55 -9.69 -9.35 27.92
CA GLY A 55 -10.62 -9.49 26.81
C GLY A 55 -9.87 -9.25 25.52
N SER A 56 -9.11 -10.25 25.08
CA SER A 56 -8.41 -10.27 23.80
C SER A 56 -9.42 -10.27 22.64
N THR A 57 -10.02 -9.11 22.39
CA THR A 57 -10.65 -8.79 21.11
C THR A 57 -9.51 -8.53 20.16
N ILE A 58 -9.16 -9.55 19.38
CA ILE A 58 -8.45 -9.37 18.12
C ILE A 58 -9.38 -8.50 17.28
N ALA A 59 -9.21 -7.19 17.40
CA ALA A 59 -9.85 -6.23 16.53
C ALA A 59 -9.31 -6.49 15.14
N LEU A 60 -10.01 -7.35 14.38
CA LEU A 60 -9.89 -7.45 12.94
C LEU A 60 -9.87 -6.01 12.43
N SER A 61 -8.74 -5.59 11.87
CA SER A 61 -8.48 -4.22 11.46
C SER A 61 -9.34 -3.85 10.26
N ALA A 62 -10.64 -3.68 10.50
CA ALA A 62 -11.57 -3.10 9.55
C ALA A 62 -11.16 -1.63 9.34
N GLY A 63 -10.55 -1.35 8.19
CA GLY A 63 -10.68 -0.05 7.52
C GLY A 63 -9.83 1.13 8.03
N ARG A 64 -8.74 0.92 8.77
CA ARG A 64 -7.78 2.03 8.98
C ARG A 64 -7.01 2.24 7.67
N LEU A 65 -7.30 3.34 6.99
CA LEU A 65 -6.55 3.75 5.80
C LEU A 65 -5.05 3.81 6.14
N ARG A 66 -4.22 3.16 5.31
CA ARG A 66 -2.77 3.21 5.46
C ARG A 66 -2.26 4.59 5.10
N GLU A 67 -1.31 5.07 5.90
CA GLU A 67 -0.62 6.33 5.62
C GLU A 67 0.40 6.13 4.51
N TYR A 68 0.36 7.01 3.52
CA TYR A 68 1.31 7.04 2.41
C TYR A 68 2.42 8.05 2.73
N PRO A 69 3.70 7.70 2.53
CA PRO A 69 4.85 8.56 2.87
C PRO A 69 4.97 9.82 1.99
N ILE A 70 4.15 9.93 0.94
CA ILE A 70 4.10 11.05 0.02
C ILE A 70 2.88 11.90 0.40
N PRO A 71 3.03 13.04 1.09
CA PRO A 71 1.90 13.75 1.71
C PRO A 71 0.79 14.16 0.74
N ARG A 72 1.16 14.55 -0.49
CA ARG A 72 0.18 14.87 -1.53
C ARG A 72 -0.57 13.65 -2.06
N LEU A 73 0.10 12.51 -2.19
CA LEU A 73 -0.56 11.26 -2.54
C LEU A 73 -1.52 10.84 -1.43
N ASP A 74 -1.06 10.88 -0.18
CA ASP A 74 -1.85 10.53 1.00
C ASP A 74 -3.14 11.35 1.06
N SER A 75 -3.03 12.67 0.87
CA SER A 75 -4.18 13.58 0.80
C SER A 75 -5.18 13.25 -0.33
N ILE A 76 -4.71 12.72 -1.46
CA ILE A 76 -5.57 12.29 -2.57
C ILE A 76 -6.25 10.97 -2.22
N VAL A 77 -5.51 10.00 -1.69
CA VAL A 77 -6.04 8.69 -1.28
C VAL A 77 -7.09 8.85 -0.17
N GLN A 78 -6.84 9.70 0.82
CA GLN A 78 -7.81 10.03 1.85
C GLN A 78 -9.11 10.61 1.28
N ARG A 79 -9.02 11.50 0.28
CA ARG A 79 -10.20 12.08 -0.39
C ARG A 79 -10.96 11.04 -1.20
N HIS A 80 -10.25 10.16 -1.91
CA HIS A 80 -10.85 9.02 -2.61
C HIS A 80 -11.60 8.11 -1.64
N PHE A 81 -10.97 7.71 -0.54
CA PHE A 81 -11.56 6.84 0.46
C PHE A 81 -12.83 7.46 1.07
N ARG A 82 -12.79 8.74 1.43
CA ARG A 82 -13.99 9.46 1.93
C ARG A 82 -15.14 9.43 0.92
N ALA A 83 -14.85 9.53 -0.37
CA ALA A 83 -15.86 9.57 -1.43
C ALA A 83 -16.41 8.20 -1.84
N THR A 84 -15.59 7.13 -1.77
CA THR A 84 -15.92 5.83 -2.37
C THR A 84 -15.94 4.67 -1.38
N GLN A 85 -15.39 4.87 -0.18
CA GLN A 85 -15.11 3.82 0.82
C GLN A 85 -14.20 2.69 0.30
N SER A 86 -13.53 2.88 -0.84
CA SER A 86 -12.58 1.92 -1.39
C SER A 86 -11.18 2.23 -0.87
N ALA A 87 -10.59 1.26 -0.16
CA ALA A 87 -9.32 1.39 0.53
C ALA A 87 -8.05 1.38 -0.35
N PRO A 88 -7.89 0.51 -1.36
CA PRO A 88 -6.62 0.42 -2.08
C PRO A 88 -6.41 1.61 -3.02
N LEU A 89 -5.16 2.07 -3.10
CA LEU A 89 -4.69 2.95 -4.16
C LEU A 89 -4.64 2.15 -5.46
N ALA A 90 -5.51 2.48 -6.42
CA ALA A 90 -5.53 1.83 -7.71
C ALA A 90 -4.89 2.73 -8.77
N VAL A 91 -3.75 2.30 -9.32
CA VAL A 91 -2.93 3.10 -10.23
C VAL A 91 -2.99 2.53 -11.65
N THR A 92 -3.04 3.40 -12.65
CA THR A 92 -3.01 3.06 -14.08
C THR A 92 -1.99 3.91 -14.82
N GLY A 93 -1.65 3.54 -16.06
CA GLY A 93 -0.66 4.25 -16.90
C GLY A 93 0.78 3.83 -16.61
N ARG A 94 1.68 4.81 -16.45
CA ARG A 94 3.12 4.60 -16.17
C ARG A 94 3.36 4.42 -14.66
N TYR A 95 2.67 3.45 -14.07
CA TYR A 95 2.58 3.31 -12.62
C TYR A 95 3.91 2.94 -11.94
N HIS A 96 4.86 2.29 -12.64
CA HIS A 96 6.16 1.91 -12.08
C HIS A 96 6.90 3.08 -11.44
N GLU A 97 6.82 4.27 -12.04
CA GLU A 97 7.51 5.47 -11.56
C GLU A 97 7.00 5.89 -10.18
N LEU A 98 5.69 5.81 -9.97
CA LEU A 98 5.09 6.04 -8.66
C LEU A 98 5.43 4.90 -7.69
N LEU A 99 5.35 3.65 -8.12
CA LEU A 99 5.64 2.49 -7.26
C LEU A 99 7.06 2.55 -6.72
N TYR A 100 8.06 2.82 -7.56
CA TYR A 100 9.46 2.87 -7.11
C TYR A 100 9.67 4.00 -6.09
N VAL A 101 9.12 5.20 -6.32
CA VAL A 101 9.22 6.31 -5.35
C VAL A 101 8.51 5.97 -4.05
N LEU A 102 7.30 5.40 -4.13
CA LEU A 102 6.52 4.98 -2.96
C LEU A 102 7.27 3.94 -2.14
N ILE A 103 7.72 2.86 -2.77
CA ILE A 103 8.42 1.75 -2.09
C ILE A 103 9.75 2.24 -1.51
N ALA A 104 10.53 3.01 -2.27
CA ALA A 104 11.77 3.59 -1.77
C ALA A 104 11.54 4.47 -0.53
N SER A 105 10.45 5.25 -0.52
CA SER A 105 10.07 6.10 0.62
C SER A 105 9.60 5.31 1.85
N LEU A 106 8.91 4.18 1.64
CA LEU A 106 8.42 3.31 2.70
C LEU A 106 9.55 2.57 3.40
N ILE A 107 10.52 2.05 2.65
CA ILE A 107 11.59 1.22 3.22
C ILE A 107 12.78 2.03 3.72
N ALA A 108 12.98 3.25 3.21
CA ALA A 108 13.97 4.17 3.75
C ALA A 108 13.49 4.77 5.08
N ALA A 109 14.43 5.37 5.81
CA ALA A 109 14.09 6.27 6.89
C ALA A 109 13.22 7.45 6.36
N PRO A 110 12.37 8.06 7.20
CA PRO A 110 12.08 7.69 8.59
C PRO A 110 11.09 6.51 8.73
N HIS A 111 10.48 6.02 7.65
CA HIS A 111 9.36 5.08 7.72
C HIS A 111 9.77 3.66 8.09
N ASN A 112 10.94 3.19 7.59
CA ASN A 112 11.52 1.88 7.90
C ASN A 112 10.49 0.74 7.90
N LYS A 113 9.68 0.66 6.84
CA LYS A 113 8.65 -0.38 6.69
C LYS A 113 9.18 -1.59 5.93
N ALA A 114 8.46 -2.70 6.05
CA ALA A 114 8.55 -3.83 5.14
C ALA A 114 7.39 -3.78 4.14
N VAL A 115 7.65 -4.17 2.88
CA VAL A 115 6.66 -4.13 1.79
C VAL A 115 6.69 -5.46 1.05
N SER A 116 5.52 -6.00 0.75
CA SER A 116 5.40 -7.17 -0.13
C SER A 116 4.90 -6.75 -1.51
N ILE A 117 5.40 -7.40 -2.55
CA ILE A 117 5.09 -7.12 -3.95
C ILE A 117 4.68 -8.43 -4.60
N ILE A 118 3.50 -8.44 -5.20
CA ILE A 118 2.98 -9.58 -5.95
C ILE A 118 2.93 -9.15 -7.42
N ASP A 119 3.90 -9.60 -8.19
CA ASP A 119 4.15 -9.14 -9.56
C ASP A 119 3.76 -10.20 -10.58
N PHE A 120 2.53 -10.09 -11.10
CA PHE A 120 2.01 -10.97 -12.14
C PHE A 120 2.54 -10.62 -13.54
N GLU A 121 3.12 -9.43 -13.71
CA GLU A 121 3.68 -8.99 -14.99
C GLU A 121 5.16 -9.37 -15.14
N GLY A 122 5.84 -9.66 -14.04
CA GLY A 122 7.27 -9.92 -14.00
C GLY A 122 8.13 -8.69 -14.31
N SER A 123 7.53 -7.49 -14.24
CA SER A 123 8.13 -6.22 -14.67
C SER A 123 8.75 -5.42 -13.53
N PHE A 124 8.58 -5.85 -12.28
CA PHE A 124 9.15 -5.17 -11.12
C PHE A 124 10.63 -5.51 -10.91
N GLU A 125 11.50 -4.51 -10.97
CA GLU A 125 12.94 -4.66 -10.81
C GLU A 125 13.41 -4.12 -9.46
N LEU A 126 13.76 -5.02 -8.54
CA LEU A 126 14.19 -4.65 -7.18
C LEU A 126 15.38 -3.68 -7.17
N LEU A 127 16.34 -3.87 -8.07
CA LEU A 127 17.55 -3.04 -8.14
C LEU A 127 17.28 -1.61 -8.58
N ARG A 128 16.16 -1.36 -9.27
CA ARG A 128 15.78 0.00 -9.68
C ARG A 128 15.46 0.90 -8.48
N LEU A 129 15.09 0.33 -7.33
CA LEU A 129 14.93 1.09 -6.09
C LEU A 129 16.24 1.77 -5.65
N LEU A 130 17.42 1.19 -5.92
CA LEU A 130 18.71 1.81 -5.56
C LEU A 130 18.98 3.11 -6.31
N ALA A 131 18.42 3.24 -7.51
CA ALA A 131 18.52 4.45 -8.32
C ALA A 131 17.37 5.44 -8.04
N THR A 132 16.39 5.06 -7.22
CA THR A 132 15.19 5.86 -6.99
C THR A 132 15.33 6.66 -5.70
N PRO A 133 15.32 8.00 -5.77
CA PRO A 133 15.31 8.80 -4.55
C PRO A 133 13.95 8.65 -3.83
N PRO A 134 13.94 8.48 -2.49
CA PRO A 134 12.69 8.54 -1.73
C PRO A 134 12.09 9.94 -1.84
N ALA A 135 10.78 10.06 -1.67
CA ALA A 135 10.08 11.33 -1.67
C ALA A 135 10.61 12.22 -0.55
N ILE A 136 11.08 13.41 -0.91
CA ILE A 136 11.61 14.39 0.03
C ILE A 136 10.43 14.95 0.82
N GLN A 137 10.44 14.76 2.15
CA GLN A 137 9.55 15.51 3.04
C GLN A 137 10.10 16.94 3.15
N ASP A 138 9.23 17.95 3.11
CA ASP A 138 9.60 19.38 3.21
C ASP A 138 10.55 19.62 4.40
N GLY A 139 11.84 19.68 4.11
CA GLY A 139 12.93 19.69 5.10
C GLY A 139 14.24 19.28 4.44
N ALA A 140 15.31 20.03 4.72
CA ALA A 140 16.61 19.85 4.06
C ALA A 140 17.07 18.38 4.08
N PRO A 141 17.67 17.87 2.97
CA PRO A 141 18.16 16.51 2.91
C PRO A 141 19.30 16.34 3.92
N THR A 142 19.00 15.80 5.09
CA THR A 142 20.04 15.28 5.97
C THR A 142 20.61 14.05 5.26
N SER A 143 21.93 14.04 5.04
CA SER A 143 22.68 12.99 4.35
C SER A 143 22.49 11.57 4.94
N THR A 144 21.79 11.46 6.05
CA THR A 144 21.43 10.24 6.77
C THR A 144 20.16 9.57 6.24
N ASN A 145 19.29 10.27 5.51
CA ASN A 145 17.99 9.75 5.05
C ASN A 145 18.04 9.02 3.69
N ARG A 146 19.22 8.49 3.34
CA ARG A 146 19.46 7.86 2.05
C ARG A 146 19.14 6.37 2.13
N PHE A 147 18.27 5.94 1.22
CA PHE A 147 18.02 4.55 0.85
C PHE A 147 19.33 3.73 0.77
N ARG A 148 19.41 2.62 1.49
CA ARG A 148 20.60 1.75 1.55
C ARG A 148 20.31 0.40 0.93
N ARG A 149 21.37 -0.29 0.50
CA ARG A 149 21.24 -1.66 -0.02
C ARG A 149 20.62 -2.64 0.99
N ALA A 150 20.90 -2.46 2.27
CA ALA A 150 20.30 -3.25 3.35
C ALA A 150 18.77 -3.04 3.45
N ASP A 151 18.23 -1.92 2.97
CA ASP A 151 16.78 -1.70 2.98
C ASP A 151 16.04 -2.63 2.00
N LEU A 152 16.74 -3.17 0.98
CA LEU A 152 16.18 -4.13 0.04
C LEU A 152 15.80 -5.46 0.69
N ASP A 153 16.40 -5.83 1.82
CA ASP A 153 16.06 -7.04 2.57
C ASP A 153 14.63 -6.98 3.17
N HIS A 154 13.99 -5.82 3.08
CA HIS A 154 12.64 -5.56 3.55
C HIS A 154 11.61 -5.41 2.42
N VAL A 155 11.98 -5.76 1.19
CA VAL A 155 11.07 -5.87 0.04
C VAL A 155 10.97 -7.34 -0.38
N HIS A 156 9.77 -7.91 -0.22
CA HIS A 156 9.52 -9.32 -0.52
C HIS A 156 8.72 -9.44 -1.82
N VAL A 157 9.30 -10.04 -2.84
CA VAL A 157 8.69 -10.13 -4.18
C VAL A 157 8.26 -11.56 -4.47
N LEU A 158 6.96 -11.75 -4.71
CA LEU A 158 6.39 -12.97 -5.28
C LEU A 158 6.08 -12.71 -6.75
N ARG A 159 6.54 -13.61 -7.62
CA ARG A 159 6.27 -13.57 -9.07
C ARG A 159 5.48 -14.82 -9.49
N PRO A 160 4.16 -14.81 -9.32
CA PRO A 160 3.30 -15.92 -9.71
C PRO A 160 3.11 -15.96 -11.22
N ALA A 161 2.67 -17.11 -11.72
CA ALA A 161 2.20 -17.23 -13.10
C ALA A 161 0.87 -16.46 -13.25
N PRO A 162 0.51 -16.04 -14.48
CA PRO A 162 -0.84 -15.52 -14.74
C PRO A 162 -1.88 -16.58 -14.35
N GLY A 163 -2.95 -16.14 -13.68
CA GLY A 163 -4.02 -17.02 -13.22
C GLY A 163 -5.36 -16.30 -13.11
N ASP A 164 -6.36 -17.02 -12.62
CA ASP A 164 -7.69 -16.49 -12.36
C ASP A 164 -7.78 -15.76 -11.00
N ALA A 165 -8.96 -15.24 -10.67
CA ALA A 165 -9.19 -14.52 -9.42
C ALA A 165 -8.87 -15.37 -8.17
N ALA A 166 -9.18 -16.68 -8.20
CA ALA A 166 -8.89 -17.59 -7.10
C ALA A 166 -7.37 -17.76 -6.90
N HIS A 167 -6.62 -17.87 -8.00
CA HIS A 167 -5.16 -17.90 -7.95
C HIS A 167 -4.58 -16.62 -7.35
N ILE A 168 -5.11 -15.45 -7.72
CA ILE A 168 -4.65 -14.17 -7.19
C ILE A 168 -4.92 -14.06 -5.69
N ALA A 169 -6.12 -14.40 -5.25
CA ALA A 169 -6.46 -14.44 -3.83
C ALA A 169 -5.55 -15.39 -3.05
N GLY A 170 -5.26 -16.58 -3.61
CA GLY A 170 -4.32 -17.53 -3.02
C GLY A 170 -2.89 -16.98 -2.90
N CYS A 171 -2.41 -16.22 -3.89
CA CYS A 171 -1.10 -15.56 -3.84
C CYS A 171 -1.04 -14.49 -2.76
N ILE A 172 -2.12 -13.71 -2.61
CA ILE A 172 -2.22 -12.68 -1.55
C ILE A 172 -2.19 -13.34 -0.18
N ALA A 173 -3.01 -14.38 0.04
CA ALA A 173 -3.05 -15.12 1.30
C ALA A 173 -1.69 -15.79 1.62
N SER A 174 -1.02 -16.35 0.61
CA SER A 174 0.31 -16.96 0.78
C SER A 174 1.37 -15.93 1.18
N MET A 175 1.28 -14.71 0.60
CA MET A 175 2.18 -13.62 0.96
C MET A 175 1.89 -13.09 2.37
N GLU A 176 0.62 -12.98 2.76
CA GLU A 176 0.20 -12.66 4.12
C GLU A 176 0.79 -13.67 5.13
N GLU A 177 0.62 -14.97 4.87
CA GLU A 177 1.15 -16.03 5.72
C GLU A 177 2.69 -15.96 5.82
N TYR A 178 3.37 -15.72 4.70
CA TYR A 178 4.82 -15.56 4.66
C TYR A 178 5.28 -14.35 5.52
N MET A 179 4.65 -13.19 5.37
CA MET A 179 5.01 -11.98 6.10
C MET A 179 4.71 -12.06 7.60
N LEU A 180 3.75 -12.90 8.01
CA LEU A 180 3.37 -13.04 9.42
C LEU A 180 4.14 -14.15 10.14
N TYR A 181 4.39 -15.28 9.46
CA TYR A 181 4.83 -16.51 10.13
C TYR A 181 6.19 -17.03 9.64
N ALA A 182 6.57 -16.75 8.39
CA ALA A 182 7.82 -17.28 7.85
C ALA A 182 9.06 -16.61 8.47
N PRO A 183 10.25 -17.25 8.40
CA PRO A 183 11.51 -16.60 8.74
C PRO A 183 11.92 -15.63 7.63
N HIS A 184 12.03 -14.34 7.95
CA HIS A 184 12.55 -13.30 7.05
C HIS A 184 13.24 -12.18 7.85
N CYS A 185 14.07 -11.39 7.16
CA CYS A 185 14.91 -10.35 7.77
C CYS A 185 14.16 -9.10 8.25
N SER A 186 12.83 -9.06 8.09
CA SER A 186 12.01 -7.84 8.29
C SER A 186 11.15 -7.87 9.55
N ARG A 187 11.39 -8.79 10.47
CA ARG A 187 10.62 -8.95 11.71
C ARG A 187 10.75 -7.77 12.68
N ASP A 188 11.78 -6.94 12.49
CA ASP A 188 12.03 -5.70 13.22
C ASP A 188 11.28 -4.50 12.64
N ARG A 189 10.65 -4.64 11.47
CA ARG A 189 9.92 -3.57 10.77
C ARG A 189 8.43 -3.88 10.72
N GLU A 190 7.61 -2.84 10.82
CA GLU A 190 6.18 -2.97 10.55
C GLU A 190 5.97 -3.33 9.07
N TRP A 191 5.19 -4.38 8.84
CA TRP A 191 4.71 -4.68 7.50
C TRP A 191 3.60 -3.69 7.10
N TRP A 192 3.91 -2.86 6.10
CA TRP A 192 2.98 -1.82 5.63
C TRP A 192 1.81 -2.41 4.85
N GLY A 193 2.08 -3.41 4.00
CA GLY A 193 1.08 -4.10 3.20
C GLY A 193 1.63 -4.63 1.87
N ALA A 194 0.73 -5.08 1.02
CA ALA A 194 0.99 -5.66 -0.28
C ALA A 194 0.71 -4.67 -1.43
N VAL A 195 1.62 -4.67 -2.41
CA VAL A 195 1.49 -4.02 -3.72
C VAL A 195 1.24 -5.12 -4.75
N VAL A 196 0.10 -5.09 -5.42
CA VAL A 196 -0.22 -6.04 -6.49
C VAL A 196 -0.02 -5.37 -7.85
N ILE A 197 0.84 -5.96 -8.67
CA ILE A 197 1.15 -5.49 -10.02
C ILE A 197 0.52 -6.44 -11.03
N GLY A 198 -0.44 -5.91 -11.79
CA GLY A 198 -1.23 -6.69 -12.73
C GLY A 198 -2.28 -7.56 -12.05
N GLY A 199 -2.62 -8.67 -12.68
CA GLY A 199 -3.59 -9.64 -12.16
C GLY A 199 -5.07 -9.28 -12.39
N GLY A 200 -5.41 -8.08 -12.84
CA GLY A 200 -6.81 -7.77 -13.19
C GLY A 200 -7.74 -7.55 -11.98
N LEU A 201 -7.18 -7.34 -10.78
CA LEU A 201 -7.96 -7.06 -9.57
C LEU A 201 -8.78 -5.77 -9.72
N ASN A 202 -10.09 -5.87 -9.49
CA ASN A 202 -10.94 -4.69 -9.42
C ASN A 202 -10.89 -4.11 -8.00
N PRO A 203 -10.39 -2.87 -7.82
CA PRO A 203 -10.36 -2.22 -6.51
C PRO A 203 -11.74 -1.91 -5.94
N ALA A 204 -12.79 -1.93 -6.78
CA ALA A 204 -14.13 -1.47 -6.45
C ALA A 204 -15.13 -2.58 -6.07
N GLY A 205 -14.74 -3.86 -6.06
CA GLY A 205 -15.74 -4.94 -5.97
C GLY A 205 -15.29 -6.27 -5.38
N ASP A 206 -14.00 -6.57 -5.33
CA ASP A 206 -13.51 -7.69 -4.52
C ASP A 206 -12.96 -7.12 -3.23
N ASN A 207 -13.39 -7.69 -2.11
CA ASN A 207 -12.77 -7.49 -0.80
C ASN A 207 -11.31 -7.95 -0.91
N GLY A 208 -10.45 -7.09 -1.46
CA GLY A 208 -9.02 -7.28 -1.43
C GLY A 208 -8.65 -7.57 0.01
N ALA A 209 -7.93 -8.68 0.22
CA ALA A 209 -7.49 -9.07 1.55
C ALA A 209 -6.94 -7.84 2.27
N GLY A 210 -7.25 -7.68 3.56
CA GLY A 210 -7.13 -6.40 4.28
C GLY A 210 -5.74 -5.74 4.24
N HIS A 211 -4.71 -6.44 3.77
CA HIS A 211 -3.35 -5.96 3.61
C HIS A 211 -3.00 -5.48 2.19
N VAL A 212 -3.88 -5.58 1.20
CA VAL A 212 -3.65 -5.03 -0.15
C VAL A 212 -3.83 -3.51 -0.12
N CYS A 213 -2.72 -2.79 -0.28
CA CYS A 213 -2.71 -1.33 -0.19
C CYS A 213 -2.66 -0.66 -1.55
N VAL A 214 -1.98 -1.28 -2.52
CA VAL A 214 -1.82 -0.74 -3.87
C VAL A 214 -2.13 -1.82 -4.89
N VAL A 215 -2.91 -1.47 -5.90
CA VAL A 215 -3.13 -2.31 -7.08
C VAL A 215 -2.79 -1.52 -8.34
N THR A 216 -2.11 -2.14 -9.28
CA THR A 216 -1.81 -1.50 -10.57
C THR A 216 -2.41 -2.32 -11.71
N ASP A 217 -3.38 -1.72 -12.40
CA ASP A 217 -4.05 -2.32 -13.54
C ASP A 217 -4.70 -1.24 -14.40
N ARG A 218 -5.21 -1.62 -15.57
CA ARG A 218 -5.91 -0.76 -16.53
C ARG A 218 -7.09 0.00 -15.92
N LYS A 219 -7.67 -0.51 -14.83
CA LYS A 219 -8.84 0.07 -14.14
C LYS A 219 -8.52 0.95 -12.92
N GLY A 220 -7.27 1.37 -12.76
CA GLY A 220 -6.88 2.29 -11.68
C GLY A 220 -7.55 3.67 -11.77
N TRP A 221 -7.83 4.27 -10.62
CA TRP A 221 -8.44 5.60 -10.50
C TRP A 221 -7.41 6.75 -10.48
N LEU A 222 -6.14 6.45 -10.18
CA LEU A 222 -5.02 7.39 -10.30
C LEU A 222 -4.21 7.06 -11.56
N ARG A 223 -4.19 7.97 -12.53
CA ARG A 223 -3.46 7.78 -13.78
C ARG A 223 -2.10 8.46 -13.73
N VAL A 224 -1.03 7.68 -13.84
CA VAL A 224 0.34 8.20 -13.89
C VAL A 224 0.78 8.38 -15.34
N GLN A 225 1.26 9.57 -15.65
CA GLN A 225 1.79 9.95 -16.96
C GLN A 225 3.05 10.78 -16.80
N ARG A 226 3.79 10.94 -17.90
CA ARG A 226 4.89 11.90 -17.94
C ARG A 226 4.32 13.31 -17.79
N ALA A 227 5.03 14.18 -17.09
CA ALA A 227 4.67 15.59 -17.07
C ALA A 227 4.70 16.17 -18.50
N GLU A 228 3.93 17.23 -18.71
CA GLU A 228 3.84 17.87 -20.02
C GLU A 228 5.20 18.49 -20.39
N VAL A 229 5.69 18.10 -21.57
CA VAL A 229 6.92 18.65 -22.16
C VAL A 229 6.50 19.58 -23.31
N PRO A 230 7.12 20.76 -23.47
CA PRO A 230 6.84 21.65 -24.60
C PRO A 230 6.87 20.91 -25.95
N GLN A 231 5.84 21.11 -26.76
CA GLN A 231 5.72 20.48 -28.06
C GLN A 231 6.59 21.17 -29.12
N PHE A 232 6.89 20.44 -30.20
CA PHE A 232 7.57 20.97 -31.39
C PHE A 232 6.61 21.85 -32.19
N LEU A 233 6.40 23.09 -31.76
CA LEU A 233 5.74 24.08 -32.59
C LEU A 233 6.82 24.77 -33.44
N ASP A 234 6.72 24.60 -34.76
CA ASP A 234 7.53 25.25 -35.81
C ASP A 234 9.01 24.85 -35.94
N ALA A 235 9.41 23.67 -35.43
CA ALA A 235 10.78 23.16 -35.62
C ALA A 235 10.96 22.47 -36.98
N THR A 236 12.02 22.82 -37.71
CA THR A 236 12.45 22.08 -38.90
C THR A 236 13.10 20.75 -38.49
N VAL A 237 13.14 19.77 -39.41
CA VAL A 237 13.76 18.46 -39.15
C VAL A 237 15.23 18.61 -38.73
N GLU A 238 15.94 19.57 -39.32
CA GLU A 238 17.35 19.86 -39.01
C GLU A 238 17.51 20.45 -37.61
N SER A 239 16.65 21.40 -37.19
CA SER A 239 16.69 21.92 -35.81
C SER A 239 16.25 20.88 -34.78
N ALA A 240 15.31 19.99 -35.15
CA ALA A 240 14.91 18.88 -34.31
C ALA A 240 16.02 17.85 -34.06
N LEU A 241 16.92 17.63 -35.04
CA LEU A 241 18.07 16.75 -34.88
C LEU A 241 19.17 17.36 -34.00
N VAL A 242 19.42 18.66 -34.13
CA VAL A 242 20.41 19.38 -33.30
C VAL A 242 19.96 19.45 -31.84
N ASP A 243 18.67 19.72 -31.62
CA ASP A 243 18.10 19.86 -30.27
C ASP A 243 17.74 18.52 -29.63
N ARG A 244 17.96 17.38 -30.31
CA ARG A 244 17.49 16.06 -29.86
C ARG A 244 17.94 15.73 -28.45
N ASP A 245 19.23 15.88 -28.16
CA ASP A 245 19.80 15.50 -26.86
C ASP A 245 19.34 16.44 -25.75
N SER A 246 19.23 17.75 -26.04
CA SER A 246 18.70 18.73 -25.10
C SER A 246 17.23 18.46 -24.78
N ARG A 247 16.42 18.10 -25.79
CA ARG A 247 15.01 17.75 -25.58
C ARG A 247 14.86 16.42 -24.86
N GLN A 248 15.70 15.43 -25.17
CA GLN A 248 15.69 14.17 -24.44
C GLN A 248 15.96 14.41 -22.95
N TRP A 249 16.90 15.31 -22.64
CA TRP A 249 17.15 15.77 -21.28
C TRP A 249 15.95 16.49 -20.65
N GLU A 250 15.31 17.44 -21.34
CA GLU A 250 14.09 18.12 -20.85
C GLU A 250 12.96 17.13 -20.56
N VAL A 251 12.81 16.15 -21.44
CA VAL A 251 11.84 15.07 -21.32
C VAL A 251 12.14 14.25 -20.06
N GLU A 252 13.39 13.87 -19.84
CA GLU A 252 13.87 13.16 -18.63
C GLU A 252 13.70 13.99 -17.34
N ASP A 253 13.93 15.29 -17.41
CA ASP A 253 13.81 16.24 -16.29
C ASP A 253 12.36 16.66 -15.99
N ALA A 254 11.41 16.49 -16.92
CA ALA A 254 10.02 16.90 -16.70
C ALA A 254 9.34 16.15 -15.55
N GLY A 255 9.81 14.94 -15.21
CA GLY A 255 9.23 14.11 -14.16
C GLY A 255 7.88 13.50 -14.55
N TRP A 256 7.11 13.12 -13.54
CA TRP A 256 5.87 12.37 -13.69
C TRP A 256 4.72 13.01 -12.91
N VAL A 257 3.49 12.84 -13.40
CA VAL A 257 2.29 13.35 -12.76
C VAL A 257 1.26 12.23 -12.64
N GLY A 258 0.79 11.99 -11.42
CA GLY A 258 -0.40 11.19 -11.14
C GLY A 258 -1.64 12.10 -11.09
N THR A 259 -2.66 11.83 -11.90
CA THR A 259 -3.91 12.59 -11.96
C THR A 259 -5.12 11.73 -11.61
N SER A 260 -6.07 12.31 -10.89
CA SER A 260 -7.33 11.67 -10.51
C SER A 260 -8.43 12.73 -10.36
N PRO A 261 -9.71 12.33 -10.29
CA PRO A 261 -10.82 13.24 -9.95
C PRO A 261 -10.63 13.97 -8.62
N TRP A 262 -9.85 13.40 -7.69
CA TRP A 262 -9.59 13.98 -6.37
C TRP A 262 -8.29 14.80 -6.33
N GLY A 263 -7.59 15.00 -7.44
CA GLY A 263 -6.41 15.87 -7.51
C GLY A 263 -5.20 15.20 -8.17
N SER A 264 -4.06 15.87 -8.07
CA SER A 264 -2.82 15.47 -8.73
C SER A 264 -1.60 15.48 -7.81
N VAL A 265 -0.64 14.62 -8.11
CA VAL A 265 0.66 14.53 -7.44
C VAL A 265 1.76 14.53 -8.49
N VAL A 266 2.84 15.28 -8.24
CA VAL A 266 4.04 15.31 -9.10
C VAL A 266 5.13 14.47 -8.45
N LEU A 267 5.86 13.71 -9.26
CA LEU A 267 6.88 12.76 -8.83
C LEU A 267 8.14 13.00 -9.66
N GLY A 268 9.20 13.43 -9.00
CA GLY A 268 10.46 13.78 -9.67
C GLY A 268 10.35 15.01 -10.58
N GLY A 269 11.47 15.33 -11.21
CA GLY A 269 11.68 16.49 -12.07
C GLY A 269 12.06 17.77 -11.31
N ALA A 270 12.84 18.64 -11.95
CA ALA A 270 13.17 19.94 -11.39
C ALA A 270 11.86 20.75 -11.21
N GLN A 271 11.50 21.07 -9.96
CA GLN A 271 10.47 22.06 -9.67
C GLN A 271 10.89 23.41 -10.27
N ARG A 272 10.57 23.65 -11.54
CA ARG A 272 10.58 25.01 -12.07
C ARG A 272 9.42 25.73 -11.42
N GLY A 273 9.74 26.44 -10.34
CA GLY A 273 8.85 27.40 -9.70
C GLY A 273 8.26 28.30 -10.78
N ARG A 274 6.93 28.42 -10.75
CA ARG A 274 6.21 29.46 -11.49
C ARG A 274 6.56 30.83 -10.92
#